data_AF-A0A966PZD9-F1
#
_entry.id   AF-A0A966PZD9-F1
#
_cell.length_a   1.000
_cell.length_b   1.000
_cell.length_c   1.000
_cell.angle_alpha   90.00
_cell.angle_beta   90.00
_cell.angle_gamma   90.00
#
_symmetry.space_group_name_H-M   'P 1'
#
loop_
_entity.id
_entity.type
_entity.pdbx_description
1 polymer ?
#
loop_
_entity_poly.entity_id
_entity_poly.type
_entity_poly.pdbx_seq_one_letter_code
_entity_poly.pdbx_strand_id
1 'polypeptide(L)'
;MSTRNILLTVAALLVVYGLVKPNFNNVVPNPIPPVVDVVDAPSDPKLKEAADKVVESLILGSSDRIVDGKRLCGLYFDIATLIELDGEQTVIKNTEEVRQANALSGPMLRMNIQDKYPGLAKNCNAVIVAAIGDENIPLTKELRAKASEGFRALSWATNEGSK
;
A
#
# COMPACT_ATOMS: atom_id res chain seq x y z
N MET A 1 -19.65 -32.43 41.79
CA MET A 1 -18.64 -31.36 42.00
C MET A 1 -19.35 -30.20 42.67
N SER A 2 -18.92 -29.74 43.86
CA SER A 2 -19.63 -28.68 44.58
C SER A 2 -19.42 -27.31 43.90
N THR A 3 -20.40 -26.42 43.97
CA THR A 3 -20.38 -25.08 43.37
C THR A 3 -19.12 -24.27 43.77
N ARG A 4 -18.61 -24.53 44.98
CA ARG A 4 -17.39 -23.92 45.52
C ARG A 4 -16.13 -24.38 44.79
N ASN A 5 -16.07 -25.65 44.39
CA ASN A 5 -14.94 -26.20 43.64
C ASN A 5 -14.96 -25.71 42.18
N ILE A 6 -16.15 -25.51 41.60
CA ILE A 6 -16.29 -24.91 40.27
C ILE A 6 -15.83 -23.44 40.30
N LEU A 7 -16.26 -22.66 41.30
CA LEU A 7 -15.88 -21.26 41.44
C LEU A 7 -14.36 -21.08 41.56
N LEU A 8 -13.70 -21.91 42.37
CA LEU A 8 -12.24 -21.87 42.54
C LEU A 8 -11.49 -22.24 41.24
N THR A 9 -12.03 -23.18 40.48
CA THR A 9 -11.43 -23.60 39.20
C THR A 9 -11.54 -22.49 38.15
N VAL A 10 -12.68 -21.81 38.09
CA VAL A 10 -12.90 -20.66 37.19
C VAL A 10 -12.01 -19.47 37.59
N ALA A 11 -11.89 -19.18 38.88
CA ALA A 11 -11.02 -18.11 39.37
C ALA A 11 -9.55 -18.37 39.02
N ALA A 12 -9.07 -19.61 39.20
CA ALA A 12 -7.71 -19.99 38.83
C ALA A 12 -7.46 -19.84 37.32
N LEU A 13 -8.41 -20.25 36.48
CA LEU A 13 -8.33 -20.08 35.02
C LEU A 13 -8.26 -18.61 34.61
N LEU A 14 -9.03 -17.73 35.26
CA LEU A 14 -9.02 -16.29 34.98
C LEU A 14 -7.70 -15.63 35.38
N VAL A 15 -7.09 -16.05 36.49
CA VAL A 15 -5.77 -15.56 36.91
C VAL A 15 -4.69 -16.01 35.93
N VAL A 16 -4.72 -17.27 35.49
CA VAL A 16 -3.80 -17.78 34.47
C VAL A 16 -4.00 -17.05 33.15
N TYR A 17 -5.24 -16.81 32.74
CA TYR A 17 -5.55 -16.05 31.52
C TYR A 17 -5.03 -14.60 31.58
N GLY A 18 -5.17 -13.93 32.73
CA GLY A 18 -4.66 -12.59 32.96
C GLY A 18 -3.12 -12.49 32.97
N LEU A 19 -2.44 -13.54 33.45
CA LEU A 19 -0.98 -13.62 33.46
C LEU A 19 -0.38 -13.99 32.10
N VAL A 20 -1.00 -14.94 31.40
CA VAL A 20 -0.50 -15.45 30.12
C VAL A 20 -0.83 -14.51 28.95
N LYS A 21 -1.88 -13.68 29.08
CA LYS A 21 -2.38 -12.79 28.02
C LYS A 21 -2.29 -13.45 26.63
N PRO A 22 -2.95 -14.60 26.43
CA PRO A 22 -2.83 -15.34 25.18
C PRO A 22 -3.21 -14.44 24.00
N ASN A 23 -2.28 -14.31 23.06
CA ASN A 23 -2.40 -13.42 21.92
C ASN A 23 -3.23 -14.12 20.83
N PHE A 24 -4.50 -13.75 20.68
CA PHE A 24 -5.42 -14.34 19.69
C PHE A 24 -5.32 -13.71 18.30
N ASN A 25 -4.23 -12.99 17.99
CA ASN A 25 -4.01 -12.39 16.67
C ASN A 25 -4.04 -13.40 15.50
N ASN A 26 -3.89 -14.70 15.78
CA ASN A 26 -3.94 -15.76 14.76
C ASN A 26 -5.35 -16.31 14.47
N VAL A 27 -6.39 -15.79 15.13
CA VAL A 27 -7.80 -16.20 14.91
C VAL A 27 -8.54 -15.22 13.99
N VAL A 28 -7.88 -14.12 13.60
CA VAL A 28 -8.37 -13.26 12.51
C VAL A 28 -8.05 -13.98 11.20
N PRO A 29 -9.03 -14.16 10.29
CA PRO A 29 -8.73 -14.69 8.96
C PRO A 29 -7.61 -13.83 8.36
N ASN A 30 -6.51 -14.46 7.94
CA ASN A 30 -5.53 -13.75 7.13
C ASN A 30 -6.30 -13.12 5.97
N PRO A 31 -6.22 -11.78 5.78
CA PRO A 31 -6.83 -11.17 4.61
C PRO A 31 -6.27 -11.90 3.39
N ILE A 32 -7.17 -12.44 2.57
CA ILE A 32 -6.81 -13.07 1.31
C ILE A 32 -5.97 -12.02 0.58
N PRO A 33 -4.71 -12.31 0.22
CA PRO A 33 -3.91 -11.35 -0.50
C PRO A 33 -4.68 -10.98 -1.77
N PRO A 34 -4.82 -9.69 -2.09
CA PRO A 34 -5.47 -9.30 -3.33
C PRO A 34 -4.79 -10.05 -4.47
N VAL A 35 -5.60 -10.67 -5.33
CA VAL A 35 -5.10 -11.22 -6.59
C VAL A 35 -4.68 -10.00 -7.40
N VAL A 36 -3.38 -9.73 -7.38
CA VAL A 36 -2.79 -8.69 -8.21
C VAL A 36 -2.75 -9.27 -9.61
N ASP A 37 -3.60 -8.75 -10.50
CA ASP A 37 -3.49 -9.00 -11.94
C ASP A 37 -2.07 -8.70 -12.40
N VAL A 38 -1.58 -9.40 -13.43
CA VAL A 38 -0.24 -9.17 -13.98
C VAL A 38 -0.09 -7.68 -14.31
N VAL A 39 0.74 -6.98 -13.55
CA VAL A 39 1.02 -5.57 -13.79
C VAL A 39 2.16 -5.49 -14.80
N ASP A 40 1.89 -4.92 -15.96
CA ASP A 40 2.90 -4.73 -16.99
C ASP A 40 3.87 -3.62 -16.61
N ALA A 41 5.12 -3.76 -17.05
CA ALA A 41 6.13 -2.74 -16.86
C ALA A 41 5.75 -1.44 -17.62
N PRO A 42 6.14 -0.26 -17.12
CA PRO A 42 5.91 1.01 -17.80
C PRO A 42 6.57 1.02 -19.19
N SER A 43 5.83 1.47 -20.21
CA SER A 43 6.36 1.61 -21.57
C SER A 43 7.22 2.87 -21.75
N ASP A 44 6.97 3.94 -20.98
CA ASP A 44 7.78 5.15 -20.99
C ASP A 44 9.12 4.91 -20.25
N PRO A 45 10.28 5.08 -20.92
CA PRO A 45 11.59 4.91 -20.31
C PRO A 45 11.84 5.79 -19.08
N LYS A 46 11.34 7.04 -19.06
CA LYS A 46 11.54 7.95 -17.93
C LYS A 46 10.74 7.49 -16.72
N LEU A 47 9.51 7.05 -16.95
CA LEU A 47 8.65 6.52 -15.91
C LEU A 47 9.20 5.21 -15.36
N LYS A 48 9.75 4.36 -16.23
CA LYS A 48 10.43 3.12 -15.85
C LYS A 48 11.66 3.39 -14.99
N GLU A 49 12.53 4.33 -15.37
CA GLU A 49 13.70 4.67 -14.56
C GLU A 49 13.32 5.16 -13.14
N ALA A 50 12.25 5.96 -13.03
CA ALA A 50 11.74 6.38 -11.73
C ALA A 50 11.17 5.18 -10.93
N ALA A 51 10.46 4.28 -11.59
CA ALA A 51 9.89 3.07 -11.01
C ALA A 51 10.97 2.09 -10.53
N ASP A 52 12.06 1.93 -11.27
CA ASP A 52 13.19 1.07 -10.88
C ASP A 52 13.83 1.53 -9.55
N LYS A 53 13.88 2.84 -9.27
CA LYS A 53 14.34 3.37 -7.96
C LYS A 53 13.42 2.97 -6.81
N VAL A 54 12.12 2.77 -7.07
CA VAL A 54 11.18 2.23 -6.07
C VAL A 54 11.46 0.76 -5.81
N VAL A 55 11.73 -0.02 -6.87
CA VAL A 55 12.15 -1.43 -6.76
C VAL A 55 13.40 -1.54 -5.90
N GLU A 56 14.43 -0.75 -6.20
CA GLU A 56 15.67 -0.70 -5.41
C GLU A 56 15.43 -0.37 -3.94
N SER A 57 14.55 0.60 -3.65
CA SER A 57 14.22 1.01 -2.27
C SER A 57 13.61 -0.13 -1.45
N LEU A 58 12.76 -0.95 -2.10
CA LEU A 58 12.17 -2.12 -1.46
C LEU A 58 13.18 -3.24 -1.27
N ILE A 59 13.99 -3.54 -2.29
CA ILE A 59 15.00 -4.61 -2.24
C ILE A 59 16.05 -4.33 -1.16
N LEU A 60 16.51 -3.08 -1.05
CA LEU A 60 17.54 -2.66 -0.09
C LEU A 60 17.00 -2.48 1.34
N GLY A 61 15.68 -2.45 1.53
CA GLY A 61 15.05 -2.25 2.83
C GLY A 61 14.74 -3.56 3.56
N SER A 62 13.62 -3.56 4.30
CA SER A 62 13.17 -4.69 5.13
C SER A 62 12.80 -5.95 4.32
N SER A 63 13.00 -7.13 4.91
CA SER A 63 12.48 -8.41 4.41
C SER A 63 10.95 -8.46 4.34
N ASP A 64 10.26 -7.59 5.09
CA ASP A 64 8.80 -7.46 5.03
C ASP A 64 8.31 -6.99 3.65
N ARG A 65 9.22 -6.57 2.75
CA ARG A 65 8.92 -6.09 1.39
C ARG A 65 8.01 -7.01 0.59
N ILE A 66 8.04 -8.31 0.87
CA ILE A 66 7.19 -9.30 0.19
C ILE A 66 5.71 -9.01 0.50
N VAL A 67 5.37 -8.79 1.77
CA VAL A 67 4.00 -8.49 2.19
C VAL A 67 3.67 -7.04 1.92
N ASP A 68 4.57 -6.12 2.30
CA ASP A 68 4.33 -4.69 2.19
C ASP A 68 4.23 -4.24 0.74
N GLY A 69 5.11 -4.74 -0.13
CA GLY A 69 5.09 -4.47 -1.58
C GLY A 69 3.84 -4.99 -2.26
N LYS A 70 3.33 -6.18 -1.89
CA LYS A 70 2.06 -6.71 -2.44
C LYS A 70 0.85 -5.88 -2.02
N ARG A 71 0.82 -5.39 -0.78
CA ARG A 71 -0.26 -4.52 -0.30
C ARG A 71 -0.25 -3.16 -0.99
N LEU A 72 0.93 -2.56 -1.12
CA LEU A 72 1.11 -1.30 -1.87
C LEU A 72 0.74 -1.48 -3.35
N CYS A 73 1.14 -2.59 -3.95
CA CYS A 73 0.83 -2.91 -5.33
C CYS A 73 -0.68 -2.93 -5.59
N GLY A 74 -1.45 -3.62 -4.73
CA GLY A 74 -2.90 -3.65 -4.82
C GLY A 74 -3.52 -2.26 -4.70
N LEU A 75 -3.14 -1.50 -3.68
CA LEU A 75 -3.68 -0.15 -3.50
C LEU A 75 -3.35 0.78 -4.68
N TYR A 76 -2.12 0.76 -5.18
CA TYR A 76 -1.74 1.60 -6.31
C TYR A 76 -2.49 1.20 -7.59
N PHE A 77 -2.77 -0.10 -7.79
CA PHE A 77 -3.61 -0.56 -8.88
C PHE A 77 -5.06 -0.07 -8.75
N ASP A 78 -5.62 -0.13 -7.54
CA ASP A 78 -6.97 0.36 -7.23
C ASP A 78 -7.08 1.88 -7.47
N ILE A 79 -6.07 2.65 -7.05
CA ILE A 79 -6.02 4.10 -7.28
C ILE A 79 -5.93 4.40 -8.78
N ALA A 80 -5.11 3.67 -9.54
CA ALA A 80 -5.02 3.85 -10.99
C ALA A 80 -6.38 3.62 -11.67
N THR A 81 -7.06 2.55 -11.26
CA THR A 81 -8.39 2.19 -11.78
C THR A 81 -9.42 3.25 -11.39
N LEU A 82 -9.39 3.75 -10.15
CA LEU A 82 -10.28 4.83 -9.72
C LEU A 82 -10.07 6.09 -10.56
N ILE A 83 -8.82 6.49 -10.80
CA ILE A 83 -8.50 7.67 -11.63
C ILE A 83 -9.01 7.49 -13.06
N GLU A 84 -8.87 6.30 -13.62
CA GLU A 84 -9.32 5.94 -14.96
C GLU A 84 -10.85 5.98 -15.08
N LEU A 85 -11.58 5.46 -14.08
CA LEU A 85 -13.03 5.40 -14.04
C LEU A 85 -13.72 6.72 -13.64
N ASP A 86 -13.05 7.56 -12.86
CA ASP A 86 -13.60 8.83 -12.33
C ASP A 86 -14.05 9.80 -13.44
N GLY A 87 -13.46 9.70 -14.65
CA GLY A 87 -14.00 10.33 -15.86
C GLY A 87 -14.35 11.81 -15.69
N GLU A 88 -15.63 12.15 -15.89
CA GLU A 88 -16.19 13.50 -15.72
C GLU A 88 -16.77 13.77 -14.33
N GLN A 89 -16.83 12.78 -13.43
CA GLN A 89 -17.41 12.96 -12.08
C GLN A 89 -16.45 13.68 -11.11
N THR A 90 -15.16 13.80 -11.48
CA THR A 90 -14.12 14.66 -10.87
C THR A 90 -14.03 14.59 -9.35
N VAL A 91 -13.96 13.37 -8.79
CA VAL A 91 -13.53 13.19 -7.40
C VAL A 91 -12.09 13.68 -7.24
N ILE A 92 -11.23 13.42 -8.24
CA ILE A 92 -9.86 13.95 -8.30
C ILE A 92 -9.80 15.06 -9.35
N LYS A 93 -9.45 16.28 -8.93
CA LYS A 93 -9.64 17.51 -9.69
C LYS A 93 -8.36 18.10 -10.25
N ASN A 94 -7.24 17.87 -9.60
CA ASN A 94 -5.96 18.47 -9.95
C ASN A 94 -4.79 17.52 -9.66
N THR A 95 -3.62 17.87 -10.19
CA THR A 95 -2.38 17.11 -10.02
C THR A 95 -1.89 17.05 -8.57
N GLU A 96 -2.26 18.04 -7.74
CA GLU A 96 -1.92 18.04 -6.32
C GLU A 96 -2.69 16.96 -5.53
N GLU A 97 -3.99 16.79 -5.80
CA GLU A 97 -4.80 15.71 -5.21
C GLU A 97 -4.27 14.32 -5.60
N VAL A 98 -3.72 14.18 -6.81
CA VAL A 98 -3.04 12.95 -7.24
C VAL A 98 -1.79 12.67 -6.40
N ARG A 99 -0.94 13.69 -6.17
CA ARG A 99 0.25 13.54 -5.31
C ARG A 99 -0.12 13.25 -3.86
N GLN A 100 -1.19 13.87 -3.36
CA GLN A 100 -1.72 13.59 -2.02
C GLN A 100 -2.24 12.16 -1.90
N ALA A 101 -2.92 11.62 -2.92
CA ALA A 101 -3.33 10.22 -2.93
C ALA A 101 -2.13 9.27 -2.73
N ASN A 102 -1.01 9.52 -3.42
CA ASN A 102 0.23 8.77 -3.21
C ASN A 102 0.82 8.95 -1.81
N ALA A 103 0.85 10.17 -1.27
CA ALA A 103 1.36 10.44 0.07
C ALA A 103 0.53 9.74 1.17
N LEU A 104 -0.77 9.56 0.93
CA LEU A 104 -1.70 8.91 1.85
C LEU A 104 -1.73 7.38 1.73
N SER A 105 -1.12 6.78 0.70
CA SER A 105 -1.18 5.33 0.47
C SER A 105 -0.67 4.49 1.64
N GLY A 106 0.46 4.86 2.23
CA GLY A 106 1.02 4.18 3.41
C GLY A 106 0.08 4.23 4.63
N PRO A 107 -0.37 5.44 5.04
CA PRO A 107 -1.39 5.61 6.08
C PRO A 107 -2.70 4.86 5.83
N MET A 108 -3.21 4.84 4.59
CA MET A 108 -4.46 4.17 4.21
C MET A 108 -4.42 2.66 4.50
N LEU A 109 -3.28 2.02 4.22
CA LEU A 109 -3.07 0.60 4.50
C LEU A 109 -2.69 0.32 5.97
N ARG A 110 -2.58 1.35 6.81
CA ARG A 110 -2.11 1.26 8.20
C ARG A 110 -0.80 0.47 8.31
N MET A 111 0.09 0.67 7.35
CA MET A 111 1.35 -0.08 7.31
C MET A 111 2.37 0.58 8.23
N ASN A 112 3.14 -0.25 8.92
CA ASN A 112 4.31 0.21 9.64
C ASN A 112 5.52 0.18 8.69
N ILE A 113 5.64 1.17 7.81
CA ILE A 113 6.73 1.26 6.81
C ILE A 113 7.73 2.38 7.09
N GLN A 114 7.51 3.16 8.15
CA GLN A 114 8.41 4.23 8.54
C GLN A 114 9.80 3.66 8.79
N ASP A 115 10.82 4.29 8.19
CA ASP A 115 12.24 3.91 8.28
C ASP A 115 12.61 2.49 7.78
N LYS A 116 11.65 1.69 7.30
CA LYS A 116 11.90 0.34 6.77
C LYS A 116 12.53 0.33 5.38
N TYR A 117 12.26 1.36 4.58
CA TYR A 117 12.62 1.43 3.16
C TYR A 117 13.25 2.80 2.87
N PRO A 118 14.59 2.90 2.90
CA PRO A 118 15.28 4.16 2.69
C PRO A 118 14.90 4.78 1.33
N GLY A 119 14.43 6.02 1.36
CA GLY A 119 14.09 6.78 0.14
C GLY A 119 12.79 6.36 -0.56
N LEU A 120 12.04 5.38 -0.04
CA LEU A 120 10.83 4.87 -0.70
C LEU A 120 9.80 5.97 -0.99
N ALA A 121 9.46 6.79 0.01
CA ALA A 121 8.47 7.86 -0.16
C ALA A 121 8.89 8.88 -1.23
N LYS A 122 10.17 9.25 -1.24
CA LYS A 122 10.75 10.15 -2.25
C LYS A 122 10.68 9.54 -3.65
N ASN A 123 11.04 8.26 -3.77
CA ASN A 123 11.05 7.56 -5.05
C ASN A 123 9.64 7.32 -5.58
N CYS A 124 8.67 6.98 -4.72
CA CYS A 124 7.26 6.90 -5.12
C CYS A 124 6.73 8.24 -5.63
N ASN A 125 7.07 9.35 -4.94
CA ASN A 125 6.67 10.67 -5.40
C ASN A 125 7.31 11.05 -6.75
N ALA A 126 8.58 10.68 -6.96
CA ALA A 126 9.26 10.92 -8.23
C ALA A 126 8.57 10.22 -9.41
N VAL A 127 8.00 9.03 -9.22
CA VAL A 127 7.20 8.35 -10.26
C VAL A 127 5.96 9.15 -10.62
N ILE A 128 5.21 9.65 -9.63
CA ILE A 128 4.02 10.47 -9.88
C ILE A 128 4.40 11.78 -10.58
N VAL A 129 5.42 12.48 -10.08
CA VAL A 129 5.91 13.72 -10.70
C VAL A 129 6.41 13.48 -12.13
N ALA A 130 7.05 12.34 -12.41
CA ALA A 130 7.46 11.98 -13.78
C ALA A 130 6.26 11.79 -14.71
N ALA A 131 5.14 11.29 -14.19
CA ALA A 131 3.92 11.06 -14.97
C ALA A 131 3.13 12.35 -15.24
N ILE A 132 2.90 13.19 -14.22
CA ILE A 132 1.96 14.34 -14.30
C ILE A 132 2.58 15.72 -14.06
N GLY A 133 3.86 15.78 -13.70
CA GLY A 133 4.56 17.01 -13.33
C GLY A 133 4.34 17.42 -11.87
N ASP A 134 5.06 18.48 -11.47
CA ASP A 134 5.02 19.03 -10.10
C ASP A 134 4.07 20.23 -9.97
N GLU A 135 3.62 20.79 -11.08
CA GLU A 135 2.70 21.93 -11.05
C GLU A 135 1.34 21.54 -10.49
N ASN A 136 0.60 22.51 -9.95
CA ASN A 136 -0.78 22.35 -9.51
C ASN A 136 -1.71 22.86 -10.62
N ILE A 137 -2.17 21.95 -11.46
CA ILE A 137 -3.02 22.25 -12.61
C ILE A 137 -4.26 21.35 -12.63
N PRO A 138 -5.36 21.81 -13.25
CA PRO A 138 -6.56 20.99 -13.42
C PRO A 138 -6.25 19.67 -14.14
N LEU A 139 -6.85 18.59 -13.67
CA LEU A 139 -6.62 17.25 -14.20
C LEU A 139 -7.41 17.06 -15.51
N THR A 140 -6.76 17.36 -16.63
CA THR A 140 -7.31 17.13 -17.97
C THR A 140 -7.45 15.63 -18.26
N LYS A 141 -8.20 15.26 -19.30
CA LYS A 141 -8.35 13.86 -19.73
C LYS A 141 -7.00 13.19 -20.01
N GLU A 142 -6.08 13.93 -20.63
CA GLU A 142 -4.72 13.45 -20.92
C GLU A 142 -3.88 13.29 -19.65
N LEU A 143 -3.93 14.25 -18.73
CA LEU A 143 -3.24 14.15 -17.45
C LEU A 143 -3.81 13.04 -16.56
N ARG A 144 -5.11 12.76 -16.66
CA ARG A 144 -5.76 11.64 -15.98
C ARG A 144 -5.26 10.29 -16.48
N ALA A 145 -5.09 10.12 -17.79
CA ALA A 145 -4.49 8.93 -18.36
C ALA A 145 -3.04 8.75 -17.86
N LYS A 146 -2.24 9.82 -17.88
CA LYS A 146 -0.87 9.80 -17.34
C LYS A 146 -0.83 9.53 -15.83
N ALA A 147 -1.75 10.08 -15.05
CA ALA A 147 -1.86 9.80 -13.62
C ALA A 147 -2.14 8.31 -13.36
N SER A 148 -3.08 7.72 -14.11
CA SER A 148 -3.35 6.28 -14.05
C SER A 148 -2.11 5.46 -14.42
N GLU A 149 -1.40 5.82 -15.50
CA GLU A 149 -0.13 5.18 -15.87
C GLU A 149 0.93 5.29 -14.77
N GLY A 150 1.05 6.45 -14.11
CA GLY A 150 1.96 6.65 -12.98
C GLY A 150 1.67 5.74 -11.80
N PHE A 151 0.39 5.54 -11.46
CA PHE A 151 0.00 4.60 -10.42
C PHE A 151 0.13 3.13 -10.85
N ARG A 152 -0.12 2.79 -12.12
CA ARG A 152 0.20 1.46 -12.66
C ARG A 152 1.70 1.18 -12.59
N ALA A 153 2.54 2.18 -12.86
CA ALA A 153 3.99 2.07 -12.71
C ALA A 153 4.41 1.84 -11.25
N LEU A 154 3.81 2.53 -10.29
CA LEU A 154 4.02 2.25 -8.86
C LEU A 154 3.55 0.85 -8.47
N SER A 155 2.40 0.42 -8.98
CA SER A 155 1.87 -0.92 -8.74
C SER A 155 2.84 -1.99 -9.26
N TRP A 156 3.38 -1.80 -10.47
CA TRP A 156 4.41 -2.67 -11.03
C TRP A 156 5.68 -2.66 -10.18
N ALA A 157 6.22 -1.49 -9.83
CA ALA A 157 7.46 -1.37 -9.09
C ALA A 157 7.38 -2.03 -7.71
N THR A 158 6.26 -1.84 -7.01
CA THR A 158 6.03 -2.46 -5.71
C THR A 158 5.80 -3.96 -5.80
N ASN A 159 5.21 -4.44 -6.90
CA ASN A 159 5.13 -5.86 -7.21
C ASN A 159 6.51 -6.48 -7.49
N GLU A 160 7.34 -5.85 -8.32
CA GLU A 160 8.70 -6.32 -8.61
C GLU A 160 9.60 -6.27 -7.38
N GLY A 161 9.56 -5.18 -6.61
CA GLY A 161 10.31 -5.06 -5.35
C GLY A 161 9.85 -6.03 -4.25
N SER A 162 8.66 -6.62 -4.38
CA SER A 162 8.16 -7.66 -3.47
C SER A 162 8.68 -9.06 -3.78
N LYS A 163 9.37 -9.25 -4.92
CA LYS A 163 10.00 -10.52 -5.29
C LYS A 163 11.35 -10.70 -4.58
#